data_AF-K2QJ78-F1
#
_entry.id   AF-K2QJ78-F1
#
_cell.length_a   1.000
_cell.length_b   1.000
_cell.length_c   1.000
_cell.angle_alpha   90.00
_cell.angle_beta   90.00
_cell.angle_gamma   90.00
#
_symmetry.space_group_name_H-M   'P 1'
#
loop_
_entity.id
_entity.type
_entity.pdbx_description
1 polymer ?
#
loop_
_entity_poly.entity_id
_entity_poly.type
_entity_poly.pdbx_seq_one_letter_code
_entity_poly.pdbx_strand_id
1 'polypeptide(L)'
;MWLAIMCAKVSILVFYIRLSSHKYFRIITYGTMAIIIIYGVIGSLQFLFACRPIAKFWDPTITYGSCSDNNKFWISNAAVNSVTDIIMVILPILMLWNVRIPKRQKIGLILIFMTGIL
;
A
#
# COMPACT_ATOMS: atom_id res chain seq x y z
N MET A 1 -13.00 -2.87 -2.35
CA MET A 1 -12.33 -2.92 -1.04
C MET A 1 -10.83 -2.61 -1.14
N TRP A 2 -10.06 -3.28 -2.01
CA TRP A 2 -8.62 -3.05 -2.22
C TRP A 2 -8.25 -1.61 -2.64
N LEU A 3 -8.97 -1.01 -3.58
CA LEU A 3 -8.73 0.36 -4.06
C LEU A 3 -8.82 1.42 -2.94
N ALA A 4 -9.74 1.25 -1.99
CA ALA A 4 -9.93 2.18 -0.88
C ALA A 4 -8.70 2.19 0.06
N ILE A 5 -8.12 1.02 0.32
CA ILE A 5 -6.90 0.87 1.12
C ILE A 5 -5.73 1.58 0.42
N MET A 6 -5.60 1.40 -0.89
CA MET A 6 -4.53 2.06 -1.66
C MET A 6 -4.67 3.59 -1.64
N CYS A 7 -5.88 4.11 -1.81
CA CYS A 7 -6.13 5.56 -1.71
C CYS A 7 -5.82 6.12 -0.32
N ALA A 8 -6.23 5.41 0.74
CA ALA A 8 -5.90 5.81 2.11
C ALA A 8 -4.39 5.81 2.33
N LYS A 9 -3.69 4.78 1.84
CA LYS A 9 -2.23 4.68 1.95
C LYS A 9 -1.51 5.83 1.25
N VAL A 10 -1.92 6.16 0.02
CA VAL A 10 -1.37 7.29 -0.75
C VAL A 10 -1.62 8.62 -0.04
N SER A 11 -2.81 8.83 0.54
CA SER A 11 -3.13 10.06 1.30
C SER A 11 -2.16 10.28 2.47
N ILE A 12 -1.88 9.22 3.24
CA ILE A 12 -0.91 9.27 4.35
C ILE A 12 0.50 9.57 3.84
N LEU A 13 0.92 8.93 2.74
CA LEU A 13 2.24 9.21 2.13
C LEU A 13 2.37 10.65 1.64
N VAL A 14 1.33 11.21 1.03
CA VAL A 14 1.31 12.61 0.57
C VAL A 14 1.39 13.56 1.75
N PHE A 15 0.71 13.26 2.86
CA PHE A 15 0.83 14.01 4.10
C PHE A 15 2.26 13.99 4.66
N TYR A 16 2.92 12.83 4.64
CA TYR A 16 4.31 12.68 5.02
C TYR A 16 5.28 13.47 4.13
N ILE A 17 5.05 13.51 2.82
CA ILE A 17 5.86 14.31 1.88
C ILE A 17 5.69 15.81 2.15
N ARG A 18 4.49 16.27 2.52
CA ARG A 18 4.26 17.67 2.90
C ARG A 18 4.93 18.03 4.23
N LEU A 19 4.98 17.11 5.18
CA LEU A 19 5.52 17.37 6.51
C LEU A 19 7.06 17.32 6.57
N SER A 20 7.69 16.46 5.77
CA SER A 20 9.15 16.29 5.74
C SER A 20 9.78 16.94 4.51
N SER A 21 10.75 17.83 4.72
CA SER A 21 11.59 18.39 3.64
C SER A 21 12.90 17.61 3.40
N HIS A 22 13.05 16.41 4.01
CA HIS A 22 14.26 15.61 3.86
C HIS A 22 14.26 14.81 2.53
N LYS A 23 15.31 15.00 1.71
CA LYS A 23 15.45 14.36 0.40
C LYS A 23 15.41 12.82 0.45
N TYR A 24 16.13 12.21 1.40
CA TYR A 24 16.14 10.75 1.59
C TYR A 24 14.75 10.19 1.87
N PHE A 25 13.99 10.89 2.70
CA PHE A 25 12.63 10.49 3.07
C PHE A 25 11.69 10.57 1.86
N ARG A 26 11.75 11.66 1.06
CA ARG A 26 10.97 11.75 -0.18
C ARG A 26 11.25 10.59 -1.14
N ILE A 27 12.51 10.19 -1.30
CA ILE A 27 12.87 9.07 -2.19
C ILE A 27 12.21 7.76 -1.72
N ILE A 28 12.30 7.45 -0.43
CA ILE A 28 11.68 6.23 0.13
C ILE A 28 10.15 6.31 -0.04
N THR A 29 9.53 7.45 0.26
CA THR A 29 8.08 7.62 0.13
C THR A 29 7.60 7.48 -1.32
N TYR A 30 8.28 8.11 -2.28
CA TYR A 30 7.95 7.94 -3.70
C TYR A 30 8.14 6.50 -4.17
N GLY A 31 9.18 5.81 -3.68
CA GLY A 31 9.40 4.38 -3.94
C GLY A 31 8.22 3.52 -3.45
N THR A 32 7.82 3.70 -2.19
CA THR A 32 6.68 2.97 -1.62
C THR A 32 5.37 3.29 -2.34
N MET A 33 5.15 4.55 -2.72
CA MET A 33 3.99 4.96 -3.52
C MET A 33 3.96 4.27 -4.89
N ALA A 34 5.10 4.21 -5.58
CA ALA A 34 5.20 3.53 -6.87
C ALA A 34 4.89 2.03 -6.74
N ILE A 35 5.42 1.36 -5.72
CA ILE A 35 5.14 -0.06 -5.44
C ILE A 35 3.65 -0.29 -5.24
N ILE A 36 2.99 0.53 -4.41
CA ILE A 36 1.55 0.46 -4.13
C ILE A 36 0.74 0.57 -5.43
N ILE A 37 1.06 1.54 -6.28
CA ILE A 37 0.35 1.76 -7.54
C ILE A 37 0.55 0.59 -8.50
N ILE A 38 1.79 0.11 -8.66
CA ILE A 38 2.12 -1.01 -9.55
C ILE A 38 1.35 -2.27 -9.13
N TYR A 39 1.36 -2.61 -7.85
CA TYR A 39 0.62 -3.78 -7.35
C TYR A 39 -0.89 -3.63 -7.48
N GLY A 40 -1.42 -2.41 -7.32
CA GLY A 40 -2.83 -2.12 -7.58
C GLY A 40 -3.21 -2.40 -9.04
N VAL A 41 -2.40 -1.90 -9.99
CA VAL A 41 -2.63 -2.09 -11.43
C VAL A 41 -2.53 -3.58 -11.81
N ILE A 42 -1.51 -4.28 -11.33
CA ILE A 42 -1.35 -5.72 -11.59
C ILE A 42 -2.55 -6.48 -11.04
N GLY A 43 -3.04 -6.15 -9.84
CA GLY A 43 -4.23 -6.79 -9.28
C GLY A 43 -5.50 -6.54 -10.08
N SER A 44 -5.69 -5.33 -10.60
CA SER A 44 -6.82 -5.02 -11.48
C SER A 44 -6.75 -5.79 -12.80
N LEU A 45 -5.56 -5.89 -13.40
CA LEU A 45 -5.35 -6.67 -14.62
C LEU A 45 -5.54 -8.17 -14.37
N GLN A 46 -5.01 -8.70 -13.26
CA GLN A 46 -5.19 -10.10 -12.88
C GLN A 46 -6.67 -10.43 -12.70
N PHE A 47 -7.45 -9.51 -12.12
CA PHE A 47 -8.90 -9.69 -11.98
C PHE A 47 -9.61 -9.70 -13.34
N LEU A 48 -9.23 -8.78 -14.24
CA LEU A 48 -9.77 -8.71 -15.61
C LEU A 48 -9.39 -9.93 -16.46
N PHE A 49 -8.20 -10.51 -16.25
CA PHE A 49 -7.68 -11.65 -16.99
C PHE A 49 -7.69 -12.96 -16.19
N ALA A 50 -8.45 -13.02 -15.09
CA ALA A 50 -8.42 -14.15 -14.14
C ALA A 50 -8.77 -15.50 -14.80
N CYS A 51 -9.59 -15.46 -15.84
CA CYS A 51 -9.97 -16.64 -16.62
C CYS A 51 -9.63 -16.47 -18.10
N ARG A 52 -9.10 -17.55 -18.69
CA ARG A 52 -8.91 -17.69 -20.15
C ARG A 52 -9.85 -18.79 -20.63
N PRO A 53 -10.91 -18.48 -21.42
CA PRO A 53 -11.33 -17.16 -21.91
C PRO A 53 -12.04 -16.30 -20.84
N ILE A 54 -11.99 -14.98 -21.01
CA ILE A 54 -12.68 -13.99 -20.15
C ILE A 54 -14.19 -14.25 -20.11
N ALA A 55 -14.76 -14.77 -21.21
CA ALA A 55 -16.18 -15.09 -21.31
C ALA A 55 -16.65 -16.11 -20.26
N LYS A 56 -15.74 -16.97 -19.76
CA LYS A 56 -16.05 -17.93 -18.68
C LYS A 56 -16.39 -17.24 -17.35
N PHE A 57 -15.99 -15.98 -17.17
CA PHE A 57 -16.31 -15.22 -15.97
C PHE A 57 -17.81 -14.88 -15.86
N TRP A 58 -18.46 -14.57 -16.99
CA TRP A 58 -19.89 -14.20 -17.02
C TRP A 58 -20.80 -15.31 -17.56
N ASP A 59 -20.25 -16.29 -18.28
CA ASP A 59 -21.01 -17.39 -18.88
C ASP A 59 -20.57 -18.74 -18.30
N PRO A 60 -21.28 -19.26 -17.28
CA PRO A 60 -20.93 -20.52 -16.61
C PRO A 60 -21.11 -21.75 -17.51
N THR A 61 -21.75 -21.59 -18.68
CA THR A 61 -21.98 -22.65 -19.66
C THR A 61 -20.70 -23.05 -20.43
N ILE A 62 -19.64 -22.23 -20.33
CA ILE A 62 -18.34 -22.48 -20.97
C ILE A 62 -17.45 -23.33 -20.06
N THR A 63 -17.37 -24.64 -20.34
CA THR A 63 -16.55 -25.60 -19.58
C THR A 63 -15.09 -25.68 -20.02
N TYR A 64 -14.73 -25.16 -21.19
CA TYR A 64 -13.35 -25.13 -21.67
C TYR A 64 -12.60 -23.88 -21.17
N GLY A 65 -11.30 -24.04 -20.88
CA GLY A 65 -10.45 -22.95 -20.41
C GLY A 65 -10.07 -23.05 -18.93
N SER A 66 -8.94 -22.43 -18.60
CA SER A 66 -8.32 -22.47 -17.27
C SER A 66 -8.43 -21.10 -16.60
N CYS A 67 -8.78 -21.07 -15.32
CA CYS A 67 -8.65 -19.86 -14.51
C CYS A 67 -7.32 -19.94 -13.74
N SER A 68 -6.63 -18.81 -13.63
CA SER A 68 -5.34 -18.74 -12.96
C SER A 68 -5.51 -19.07 -11.47
N ASP A 69 -4.55 -19.80 -10.90
CA ASP A 69 -4.51 -20.09 -9.47
C ASP A 69 -4.40 -18.78 -8.66
N ASN A 70 -5.52 -18.39 -8.06
CA ASN A 70 -5.62 -17.18 -7.25
C ASN A 70 -4.69 -17.23 -6.02
N ASN A 71 -4.34 -18.41 -5.53
CA ASN A 71 -3.62 -18.57 -4.27
C ASN A 71 -2.23 -17.92 -4.27
N LYS A 72 -1.46 -18.07 -5.36
CA LYS A 72 -0.12 -17.47 -5.49
C LYS A 72 -0.18 -15.94 -5.53
N PHE A 73 -1.17 -15.41 -6.24
CA PHE A 73 -1.39 -13.98 -6.35
C PHE A 73 -1.75 -13.37 -4.98
N TRP A 74 -2.65 -14.03 -4.24
CA TRP A 74 -3.07 -13.57 -2.91
C TRP A 74 -1.91 -13.55 -1.90
N ILE A 75 -1.05 -14.57 -1.90
CA ILE A 75 0.13 -14.62 -1.01
C ILE A 75 1.09 -13.47 -1.32
N SER A 76 1.40 -13.23 -2.60
CA SER A 76 2.25 -12.09 -2.98
C SER A 76 1.62 -10.75 -2.61
N ASN A 77 0.31 -10.60 -2.80
CA ASN A 77 -0.37 -9.36 -2.49
C ASN A 77 -0.37 -9.08 -0.98
N ALA A 78 -0.64 -10.10 -0.16
CA ALA A 78 -0.59 -10.00 1.29
C ALA A 78 0.82 -9.61 1.77
N ALA A 79 1.87 -10.25 1.24
CA ALA A 79 3.24 -9.94 1.60
C ALA A 79 3.59 -8.46 1.31
N VAL A 80 3.23 -7.95 0.13
CA VAL A 80 3.51 -6.57 -0.26
C VAL A 80 2.72 -5.59 0.60
N ASN A 81 1.44 -5.90 0.86
CA ASN A 81 0.60 -5.06 1.67
C ASN A 81 1.19 -4.94 3.09
N SER A 82 1.59 -6.05 3.71
CA SER A 82 2.26 -6.07 5.02
C SER A 82 3.59 -5.30 5.01
N VAL A 83 4.42 -5.47 3.98
CA VAL A 83 5.68 -4.73 3.86
C VAL A 83 5.44 -3.23 3.79
N THR A 84 4.44 -2.78 3.00
CA THR A 84 4.10 -1.35 2.93
C THR A 84 3.60 -0.80 4.26
N ASP A 85 2.84 -1.57 5.04
CA ASP A 85 2.38 -1.15 6.38
C ASP A 85 3.55 -1.00 7.35
N ILE A 86 4.51 -1.92 7.33
CA ILE A 86 5.73 -1.83 8.15
C ILE A 86 6.52 -0.57 7.77
N ILE A 87 6.70 -0.31 6.47
CA ILE A 87 7.40 0.88 5.98
C ILE A 87 6.72 2.16 6.46
N MET A 88 5.38 2.20 6.43
CA MET A 88 4.60 3.36 6.90
C MET A 88 4.75 3.64 8.39
N VAL A 89 4.89 2.59 9.22
CA VAL A 89 5.13 2.73 10.66
C VAL A 89 6.58 3.15 10.94
N ILE A 90 7.54 2.60 10.20
CA ILE A 90 8.97 2.89 10.38
C ILE A 90 9.35 4.30 9.90
N LEU A 91 8.75 4.78 8.80
CA LEU A 91 8.99 6.11 8.23
C LEU A 91 8.95 7.24 9.28
N PRO A 92 7.85 7.45 10.03
CA PRO A 92 7.75 8.53 11.00
C PRO A 92 8.71 8.35 12.18
N ILE A 93 9.03 7.11 12.56
CA ILE A 93 10.00 6.82 13.62
C ILE A 93 11.40 7.29 13.19
N LEU A 94 11.83 6.95 11.96
CA LEU A 94 13.09 7.44 11.40
C LEU A 94 13.10 8.97 11.24
N MET A 95 11.98 9.56 10.81
CA MET A 95 11.84 11.01 10.70
C MET A 95 12.00 11.71 12.05
N LEU A 96 11.41 11.17 13.11
CA LEU A 96 11.52 11.69 14.48
C LEU A 96 12.90 11.50 15.11
N TRP A 97 13.71 10.56 14.61
CA TRP A 97 15.05 10.32 15.13
C TRP A 97 16.09 11.28 14.54
N ASN A 98 15.93 11.65 13.27
CA ASN A 98 16.93 12.45 12.56
C ASN A 98 16.69 13.97 12.66
N VAL A 99 15.49 14.41 13.04
CA VAL A 99 15.17 15.83 13.18
C VAL A 99 15.19 16.23 14.66
N ARG A 100 15.98 17.26 14.99
CA ARG A 100 16.11 17.87 16.33
C ARG A 100 14.86 18.70 16.68
N ILE A 101 13.68 18.09 16.62
CA ILE A 101 12.39 18.76 16.83
C ILE A 101 12.14 18.96 18.33
N PRO A 102 11.68 20.15 18.78
CA PRO A 102 11.29 20.37 20.16
C PRO A 102 10.20 19.38 20.60
N LYS A 103 10.34 18.83 21.82
CA LYS A 103 9.58 17.67 22.33
C LYS A 103 8.05 17.77 22.19
N ARG A 104 7.48 18.98 22.11
CA ARG A 104 6.03 19.23 21.94
C ARG A 104 5.46 18.69 20.62
N GLN A 105 6.17 18.80 19.49
CA GLN A 105 5.69 18.25 18.21
C GLN A 105 5.86 16.72 18.14
N LYS A 106 6.88 16.18 18.83
CA LYS A 106 7.08 14.72 18.99
C LYS A 106 5.93 14.07 19.77
N ILE A 107 5.43 14.74 20.82
CA ILE A 107 4.29 14.27 21.61
C ILE A 107 2.99 14.28 20.80
N GLY A 108 2.75 15.30 19.96
CA GLY A 108 1.58 15.34 19.07
C GLY A 108 1.55 14.18 18.07
N LEU A 109 2.69 13.85 17.47
CA LEU A 109 2.81 12.70 16.55
C LEU A 109 2.62 11.35 17.26
N ILE A 110 3.16 11.20 18.47
CA ILE A 110 2.98 10.00 19.30
C ILE A 110 1.50 9.84 19.70
N LEU A 111 0.82 10.93 20.08
CA LEU A 111 -0.60 10.90 20.43
C LEU A 111 -1.48 10.52 19.22
N ILE A 112 -1.20 11.05 18.03
CA ILE A 112 -1.93 10.69 16.80
C ILE A 112 -1.71 9.20 16.46
N PHE A 113 -0.49 8.71 16.62
CA PHE A 113 -0.18 7.28 16.44
C PHE A 113 -0.87 6.39 17.48
N MET A 114 -1.00 6.85 18.73
CA MET A 114 -1.73 6.14 19.79
C MET A 114 -3.24 6.10 19.53
N THR A 115 -3.82 7.17 18.97
CA THR A 115 -5.24 7.19 18.62
C THR A 115 -5.59 6.33 17.40
N GLY A 116 -4.62 6.00 16.54
CA GLY A 116 -4.84 5.12 15.38
C GLY A 116 -4.79 3.61 15.71
N ILE A 117 -4.51 3.25 16.96
CA ILE A 117 -4.40 1.86 17.44
C ILE A 117 -5.69 1.34 18.11
N LEU A 118 -6.70 2.21 18.31
CA LEU A 118 -8.00 1.87 18.89
C LEU A 118 -9.07 1.64 17.81
#